data_AF-A0A3G3GKD5-F1
#
_entry.id   AF-A0A3G3GKD5-F1
#
_cell.length_a   1.000
_cell.length_b   1.000
_cell.length_c   1.000
_cell.angle_alpha   90.00
_cell.angle_beta   90.00
_cell.angle_gamma   90.00
#
_symmetry.space_group_name_H-M   'P 1'
#
loop_
_entity.id
_entity.type
_entity.pdbx_description
1 polymer ?
#
loop_
_entity_poly.entity_id
_entity_poly.type
_entity_poly.pdbx_seq_one_letter_code
_entity_poly.pdbx_strand_id
1 'polypeptide(L)'
;MKKWFHKCLFAVVATTMLASCEKDEIKAVLNSGAVPVVTLSSQTVVLTKENADKDALTVSWAKPDYGFEAPANYTVLIDKKGGDFSNAASIVTGTELKKTFKASELNPILLKLGLKAATAGDIDIKVQSFLGGSTTLASTVMSVKATPYLDKLDLSTNWGIVGSATVNGWNGPDMPFYKSDKANVYVAYVALIDGEIKFRQDNKWDVNMGDNGADGTLEAGGANIVVKQGNYKITFDASALKYTIDKYAWGLVGSATPSGWSAPDVPFFYDPATDQWRAIATLKDGEIKIRQNEDWAVNYGDKGADGTLEAGGDNIVVKAGLYLITVDFKSMKYTIVPYKAWGVVGSATPNGWNGPDAKFTPDFGTEGIWTLSGIKLVDGEMKFRQNDDWGVNYGDDKADGVMEPGGANIVVKAGTYDIILDFTNAAKPTYKLTKK
;
A
#
# COMPACT_ATOMS: atom_id res chain seq x y z
N MET A 1 90.37 -39.62 -20.70
CA MET A 1 89.76 -38.37 -21.21
C MET A 1 88.34 -38.54 -21.79
N LYS A 2 88.01 -39.62 -22.51
CA LYS A 2 86.66 -39.82 -23.11
C LYS A 2 85.47 -39.89 -22.13
N LYS A 3 85.63 -40.47 -20.93
CA LYS A 3 84.52 -40.64 -19.95
C LYS A 3 84.13 -39.36 -19.19
N TRP A 4 84.99 -38.35 -19.15
CA TRP A 4 84.70 -37.06 -18.51
C TRP A 4 84.03 -36.09 -19.48
N PHE A 5 84.42 -36.12 -20.76
CA PHE A 5 83.81 -35.32 -21.82
C PHE A 5 82.31 -35.64 -22.01
N HIS A 6 81.92 -36.92 -21.94
CA HIS A 6 80.51 -37.32 -22.03
C HIS A 6 79.69 -36.89 -20.81
N LYS A 7 80.30 -36.82 -19.61
CA LYS A 7 79.63 -36.36 -18.40
C LYS A 7 79.45 -34.84 -18.38
N CYS A 8 80.44 -34.09 -18.88
CA CYS A 8 80.32 -32.65 -19.08
C CYS A 8 79.33 -32.29 -20.20
N LEU A 9 79.28 -33.07 -21.30
CA LEU A 9 78.32 -32.88 -22.38
C LEU A 9 76.89 -33.18 -21.94
N PHE A 10 76.68 -34.22 -21.12
CA PHE A 10 75.36 -34.52 -20.53
C PHE A 10 74.92 -33.47 -19.51
N ALA A 11 75.85 -32.91 -18.73
CA ALA A 11 75.54 -31.83 -17.80
C ALA A 11 75.19 -30.52 -18.54
N VAL A 12 75.88 -30.18 -19.63
CA VAL A 12 75.58 -28.97 -20.43
C VAL A 12 74.24 -29.12 -21.16
N VAL A 13 73.94 -30.28 -21.74
CA VAL A 13 72.66 -30.56 -22.43
C VAL A 13 71.48 -30.61 -21.44
N ALA A 14 71.68 -31.18 -20.24
CA ALA A 14 70.64 -31.20 -19.20
C ALA A 14 70.37 -29.82 -18.59
N THR A 15 71.36 -28.91 -18.57
CA THR A 15 71.18 -27.55 -18.05
C THR A 15 70.53 -26.62 -19.08
N THR A 16 70.71 -26.87 -20.39
CA THR A 16 70.06 -26.11 -21.47
C THR A 16 68.60 -26.51 -21.74
N MET A 17 68.11 -27.62 -21.17
CA MET A 17 66.70 -28.06 -21.30
C MET A 17 65.78 -27.56 -20.17
N LEU A 18 66.33 -26.84 -19.18
CA LEU A 18 65.53 -26.16 -18.14
C LEU A 18 65.26 -24.68 -18.46
N ALA A 19 65.73 -24.21 -19.62
CA ALA A 19 65.42 -22.88 -20.12
C ALA A 19 64.31 -22.99 -21.19
N SER A 20 63.23 -22.24 -20.96
CA SER A 20 62.15 -21.93 -21.91
C SER A 20 60.93 -22.87 -21.90
N CYS A 21 60.04 -22.58 -20.96
CA CYS A 21 58.72 -22.06 -21.32
C CYS A 21 58.33 -21.07 -20.22
N GLU A 22 58.73 -19.80 -20.34
CA GLU A 22 57.89 -18.74 -19.79
C GLU A 22 56.59 -18.83 -20.59
N LYS A 23 55.54 -19.39 -19.99
CA LYS A 23 54.19 -19.11 -20.47
C LYS A 23 53.99 -17.63 -20.19
N ASP A 24 54.12 -16.81 -21.22
CA ASP A 24 53.53 -15.48 -21.24
C ASP A 24 52.02 -15.65 -21.06
N GLU A 25 51.59 -15.75 -19.80
CA GLU A 25 50.20 -15.61 -19.47
C GLU A 25 49.84 -14.15 -19.78
N ILE A 26 49.01 -13.95 -20.79
CA ILE A 26 48.36 -12.66 -21.03
C ILE A 26 47.48 -12.40 -19.80
N LYS A 27 48.06 -11.71 -18.81
CA LYS A 27 47.33 -11.29 -17.62
C LYS A 27 46.44 -10.13 -18.06
N ALA A 28 45.14 -10.33 -18.00
CA ALA A 28 44.20 -9.23 -18.11
C ALA A 28 44.52 -8.21 -17.00
N VAL A 29 44.90 -7.00 -17.39
CA VAL A 29 45.20 -5.91 -16.46
C VAL A 29 43.96 -5.03 -16.38
N LEU A 30 43.39 -4.93 -15.18
CA LEU A 30 42.27 -4.04 -14.92
C LEU A 30 42.72 -2.58 -15.02
N ASN A 31 42.06 -1.82 -15.89
CA ASN A 31 42.09 -0.36 -15.84
C ASN A 31 41.16 0.12 -14.71
N SER A 32 41.73 0.29 -13.51
CA SER A 32 40.97 0.73 -12.33
C SER A 32 40.41 2.15 -12.43
N GLY A 33 40.88 2.96 -13.38
CA GLY A 33 40.33 4.28 -13.70
C GLY A 33 39.11 4.26 -14.62
N ALA A 34 38.80 3.12 -15.26
CA ALA A 34 37.66 2.97 -16.15
C ALA A 34 36.36 2.79 -15.37
N VAL A 35 35.82 3.89 -14.85
CA VAL A 35 34.54 3.92 -14.12
C VAL A 35 33.38 4.35 -15.03
N PRO A 36 32.12 3.98 -14.70
CA PRO A 36 30.96 4.52 -15.41
C PRO A 36 30.92 6.05 -15.36
N VAL A 37 30.65 6.69 -16.51
CA VAL A 37 30.42 8.14 -16.59
C VAL A 37 28.93 8.39 -16.75
N VAL A 38 28.31 8.93 -15.70
CA VAL A 38 26.85 9.07 -15.62
C VAL A 38 26.38 10.30 -16.39
N THR A 39 25.36 10.09 -17.23
CA THR A 39 24.58 11.14 -17.88
C THR A 39 23.12 11.04 -17.44
N LEU A 40 22.53 12.18 -17.08
CA LEU A 40 21.16 12.29 -16.63
C LEU A 40 20.32 13.00 -17.69
N SER A 41 19.09 12.54 -17.93
CA SER A 41 18.15 13.23 -18.84
C SER A 41 17.69 14.60 -18.31
N SER A 42 17.74 14.81 -16.99
CA SER A 42 17.44 16.08 -16.33
C SER A 42 18.16 16.17 -14.98
N GLN A 43 18.48 17.40 -14.56
CA GLN A 43 18.99 17.71 -13.22
C GLN A 43 17.88 18.14 -12.25
N THR A 44 16.65 18.28 -12.74
CA THR A 44 15.47 18.62 -11.94
C THR A 44 14.28 17.78 -12.38
N VAL A 45 13.63 17.13 -11.43
CA VAL A 45 12.43 16.32 -11.67
C VAL A 45 11.33 16.73 -10.70
N VAL A 46 10.16 17.08 -11.25
CA VAL A 46 8.96 17.38 -10.46
C VAL A 46 7.98 16.24 -10.73
N LEU A 47 7.79 15.39 -9.73
CA LEU A 47 6.89 14.27 -9.81
C LEU A 47 5.52 14.71 -9.29
N THR A 48 4.49 14.42 -10.07
CA THR A 48 3.11 14.71 -9.70
C THR A 48 2.26 13.48 -10.00
N LYS A 49 1.03 13.44 -9.47
CA LYS A 49 0.13 12.32 -9.78
C LYS A 49 -0.22 12.30 -11.28
N GLU A 50 -0.31 13.46 -11.90
CA GLU A 50 -0.68 13.63 -13.32
C GLU A 50 0.41 13.12 -14.27
N ASN A 51 1.67 13.06 -13.82
CA ASN A 51 2.79 12.56 -14.63
C ASN A 51 3.27 11.16 -14.21
N ALA A 52 2.54 10.47 -13.33
CA ALA A 52 2.90 9.17 -12.76
C ALA A 52 3.38 8.15 -13.80
N ASP A 53 2.69 8.04 -14.94
CA ASP A 53 3.02 7.07 -15.99
C ASP A 53 4.06 7.55 -17.02
N LYS A 54 4.56 8.77 -16.88
CA LYS A 54 5.55 9.37 -17.78
C LYS A 54 6.96 9.10 -17.29
N ASP A 55 7.89 9.01 -18.23
CA ASP A 55 9.32 8.94 -17.94
C ASP A 55 9.76 10.23 -17.22
N ALA A 56 10.32 10.08 -16.03
CA ALA A 56 10.72 11.19 -15.16
C ALA A 56 12.23 11.41 -15.17
N LEU A 57 13.02 10.33 -15.12
CA LEU A 57 14.48 10.42 -15.10
C LEU A 57 15.10 9.22 -15.82
N THR A 58 15.99 9.48 -16.77
CA THR A 58 16.88 8.46 -17.33
C THR A 58 18.29 8.66 -16.83
N VAL A 59 18.84 7.61 -16.22
CA VAL A 59 20.25 7.50 -15.84
C VAL A 59 20.93 6.61 -16.86
N SER A 60 22.01 7.08 -17.49
CA SER A 60 22.71 6.35 -18.55
C SER A 60 24.23 6.48 -18.42
N TRP A 61 24.96 5.50 -18.91
CA TRP A 61 26.42 5.50 -18.94
C TRP A 61 26.92 4.69 -20.15
N ALA A 62 28.08 5.04 -20.70
CA ALA A 62 28.74 4.19 -21.69
C ALA A 62 29.42 3.00 -20.99
N LYS A 63 29.55 1.85 -21.68
CA LYS A 63 30.35 0.71 -21.21
C LYS A 63 31.80 1.19 -21.01
N PRO A 64 32.36 1.17 -19.78
CA PRO A 64 33.75 1.54 -19.57
C PRO A 64 34.70 0.54 -20.23
N ASP A 65 35.83 1.02 -20.71
CA ASP A 65 36.93 0.18 -21.20
C ASP A 65 37.82 -0.25 -20.02
N TYR A 66 37.50 -1.41 -19.45
CA TYR A 66 38.21 -1.98 -18.31
C TYR A 66 39.62 -2.49 -18.64
N GLY A 67 40.09 -2.36 -19.89
CA GLY A 67 41.38 -2.88 -20.36
C GLY A 67 41.35 -4.37 -20.73
N PHE A 68 40.19 -5.02 -20.60
CA PHE A 68 39.91 -6.39 -21.04
C PHE A 68 38.40 -6.62 -21.17
N GLU A 69 38.00 -7.68 -21.88
CA GLU A 69 36.59 -8.07 -21.98
C GLU A 69 36.11 -8.71 -20.67
N ALA A 70 35.43 -7.91 -19.85
CA ALA A 70 34.82 -8.34 -18.59
C ALA A 70 33.29 -8.38 -18.73
N PRO A 71 32.60 -9.45 -18.31
CA PRO A 71 31.17 -9.39 -18.08
C PRO A 71 30.90 -8.45 -16.89
N ALA A 72 30.30 -7.30 -17.17
CA ALA A 72 29.99 -6.28 -16.19
C ALA A 72 28.49 -6.24 -15.91
N ASN A 73 28.13 -6.24 -14.63
CA ASN A 73 26.76 -5.93 -14.19
C ASN A 73 26.75 -4.55 -13.55
N TYR A 74 25.66 -3.81 -13.74
CA TYR A 74 25.53 -2.45 -13.26
C TYR A 74 24.39 -2.31 -12.27
N THR A 75 24.60 -1.44 -11.29
CA THR A 75 23.59 -1.05 -10.28
C THR A 75 23.56 0.47 -10.20
N VAL A 76 22.36 1.05 -10.34
CA VAL A 76 22.11 2.46 -10.02
C VAL A 76 21.82 2.57 -8.53
N LEU A 77 22.58 3.42 -7.84
CA LEU A 77 22.38 3.74 -6.44
C LEU A 77 21.84 5.16 -6.31
N ILE A 78 20.79 5.33 -5.51
CA ILE A 78 20.17 6.62 -5.23
C ILE A 78 20.12 6.82 -3.71
N ASP A 79 20.65 7.92 -3.21
CA ASP A 79 20.63 8.28 -1.79
C ASP A 79 20.21 9.75 -1.62
N LYS A 80 19.92 10.17 -0.39
CA LYS A 80 19.80 11.59 -0.06
C LYS A 80 21.14 12.30 -0.32
N LYS A 81 21.08 13.59 -0.65
CA LYS A 81 22.30 14.37 -0.85
C LYS A 81 23.23 14.33 0.35
N GLY A 82 24.51 14.05 0.11
CA GLY A 82 25.54 13.94 1.14
C GLY A 82 25.48 12.64 1.96
N GLY A 83 24.65 11.67 1.56
CA GLY A 83 24.67 10.32 2.11
C GLY A 83 25.92 9.53 1.69
N ASP A 84 26.25 8.48 2.43
CA ASP A 84 27.37 7.59 2.15
C ASP A 84 26.98 6.38 1.27
N PHE A 85 25.72 6.32 0.84
CA PHE A 85 25.09 5.22 0.10
C PHE A 85 24.94 3.91 0.88
N SER A 86 25.13 3.91 2.20
CA SER A 86 24.88 2.73 3.05
C SER A 86 23.39 2.34 3.10
N ASN A 87 22.50 3.33 2.94
CA ASN A 87 21.03 3.15 2.93
C ASN A 87 20.41 3.48 1.56
N ALA A 88 21.22 3.47 0.50
CA ALA A 88 20.77 3.83 -0.84
C ALA A 88 19.72 2.86 -1.39
N ALA A 89 18.78 3.39 -2.18
CA ALA A 89 17.98 2.56 -3.07
C ALA A 89 18.88 1.98 -4.16
N SER A 90 18.84 0.65 -4.31
CA SER A 90 19.70 -0.10 -5.22
C SER A 90 18.90 -0.73 -6.35
N ILE A 91 19.15 -0.30 -7.58
CA ILE A 91 18.44 -0.75 -8.78
C ILE A 91 19.42 -1.50 -9.67
N VAL A 92 19.32 -2.83 -9.65
CA VAL A 92 20.14 -3.70 -10.49
C VAL A 92 19.63 -3.63 -11.93
N THR A 93 20.54 -3.31 -12.84
CA THR A 93 20.25 -3.18 -14.28
C THR A 93 20.85 -4.31 -15.12
N GLY A 94 21.61 -5.23 -14.49
CA GLY A 94 22.30 -6.29 -15.20
C GLY A 94 23.30 -5.69 -16.19
N THR A 95 23.24 -6.09 -17.45
CA THR A 95 24.13 -5.60 -18.52
C THR A 95 23.60 -4.34 -19.22
N GLU A 96 22.40 -3.86 -18.87
CA GLU A 96 21.85 -2.64 -19.45
C GLU A 96 22.71 -1.43 -19.10
N LEU A 97 22.81 -0.49 -20.04
CA LEU A 97 23.63 0.73 -19.90
C LEU A 97 22.80 1.98 -19.57
N LYS A 98 21.51 1.77 -19.27
CA LYS A 98 20.57 2.82 -18.88
C LYS A 98 19.47 2.26 -18.00
N LYS A 99 18.92 3.11 -17.13
CA LYS A 99 17.63 2.91 -16.47
C LYS A 99 16.79 4.16 -16.62
N THR A 100 15.62 4.00 -17.21
CA THR A 100 14.56 5.02 -17.23
C THR A 100 13.59 4.71 -16.10
N PHE A 101 13.35 5.71 -15.27
CA PHE A 101 12.37 5.70 -14.19
C PHE A 101 11.13 6.46 -14.64
N LYS A 102 9.97 5.84 -14.53
CA LYS A 102 8.70 6.58 -14.52
C LYS A 102 8.56 7.39 -13.23
N ALA A 103 7.72 8.43 -13.24
CA ALA A 103 7.45 9.19 -12.03
C ALA A 103 6.90 8.30 -10.90
N SER A 104 6.01 7.36 -11.22
CA SER A 104 5.47 6.38 -10.27
C SER A 104 6.51 5.40 -9.70
N GLU A 105 7.59 5.12 -10.44
CA GLU A 105 8.69 4.27 -9.96
C GLU A 105 9.66 5.07 -9.07
N LEU A 106 9.97 6.31 -9.43
CA LEU A 106 10.93 7.14 -8.72
C LEU A 106 10.33 7.70 -7.42
N ASN A 107 9.05 8.06 -7.42
CA ASN A 107 8.38 8.70 -6.29
C ASN A 107 8.50 7.94 -4.94
N PRO A 108 8.16 6.63 -4.85
CA PRO A 108 8.28 5.90 -3.59
C PRO A 108 9.73 5.77 -3.10
N ILE A 109 10.71 5.75 -4.02
CA ILE A 109 12.14 5.76 -3.67
C ILE A 109 12.49 7.07 -2.95
N LEU A 110 12.08 8.21 -3.50
CA LEU A 110 12.36 9.53 -2.90
C LEU A 110 11.71 9.67 -1.52
N LEU A 111 10.46 9.22 -1.37
CA LEU A 111 9.76 9.24 -0.09
C LEU A 111 10.46 8.35 0.95
N LYS A 112 10.90 7.15 0.56
CA LYS A 112 11.65 6.24 1.44
C LYS A 112 13.00 6.82 1.89
N LEU A 113 13.65 7.61 1.04
CA LEU A 113 14.87 8.36 1.36
C LEU A 113 14.62 9.59 2.27
N GLY A 114 13.36 9.87 2.60
CA GLY A 114 12.96 10.91 3.54
C GLY A 114 12.71 12.29 2.92
N LEU A 115 12.60 12.39 1.58
CA LEU A 115 12.18 13.64 0.96
C LEU A 115 10.71 13.90 1.27
N LYS A 116 10.38 15.17 1.54
CA LYS A 116 9.01 15.61 1.83
C LYS A 116 8.24 15.81 0.52
N ALA A 117 7.02 15.30 0.46
CA ALA A 117 6.12 15.52 -0.67
C ALA A 117 5.90 17.03 -0.93
N ALA A 118 5.70 17.38 -2.21
CA ALA A 118 5.52 18.74 -2.71
C ALA A 118 6.65 19.73 -2.36
N THR A 119 7.77 19.24 -1.82
CA THR A 119 8.94 20.04 -1.44
C THR A 119 10.14 19.57 -2.26
N ALA A 120 10.86 20.49 -2.88
CA ALA A 120 12.09 20.15 -3.58
C ALA A 120 13.17 19.71 -2.57
N GLY A 121 13.69 18.49 -2.75
CA GLY A 121 14.86 17.97 -2.07
C GLY A 121 15.96 17.62 -3.06
N ASP A 122 17.19 17.46 -2.58
CA ASP A 122 18.28 16.97 -3.43
C ASP A 122 18.57 15.50 -3.10
N ILE A 123 18.77 14.70 -4.15
CA ILE A 123 19.28 13.32 -4.08
C ILE A 123 20.62 13.23 -4.80
N ASP A 124 21.40 12.23 -4.43
CA ASP A 124 22.67 11.87 -5.05
C ASP A 124 22.55 10.51 -5.73
N ILE A 125 23.06 10.42 -6.95
CA ILE A 125 23.02 9.24 -7.81
C ILE A 125 24.44 8.84 -8.17
N LYS A 126 24.73 7.54 -8.12
CA LYS A 126 25.94 6.96 -8.71
C LYS A 126 25.65 5.61 -9.36
N VAL A 127 26.50 5.21 -10.30
CA VAL A 127 26.43 3.89 -10.94
C VAL A 127 27.62 3.08 -10.51
N GLN A 128 27.37 1.85 -10.08
CA GLN A 128 28.41 0.86 -9.80
C GLN A 128 28.47 -0.16 -10.92
N SER A 129 29.67 -0.53 -11.32
CA SER A 129 29.93 -1.70 -12.15
C SER A 129 30.59 -2.79 -11.33
N PHE A 130 30.06 -4.00 -11.43
CA PHE A 130 30.55 -5.21 -10.78
C PHE A 130 31.17 -6.15 -11.82
N LEU A 131 32.47 -6.44 -11.65
CA LEU A 131 33.27 -7.23 -12.58
C LEU A 131 33.72 -8.53 -11.90
N GLY A 132 33.50 -9.66 -12.56
CA GLY A 132 34.12 -10.94 -12.21
C GLY A 132 33.85 -11.47 -10.80
N GLY A 133 32.80 -10.99 -10.11
CA GLY A 133 32.40 -11.50 -8.79
C GLY A 133 33.10 -10.88 -7.58
N SER A 134 34.09 -10.00 -7.77
CA SER A 134 34.92 -9.49 -6.67
C SER A 134 35.30 -8.01 -6.78
N THR A 135 35.15 -7.39 -7.95
CA THR A 135 35.60 -6.02 -8.19
C THR A 135 34.40 -5.10 -8.41
N THR A 136 34.34 -4.02 -7.63
CA THR A 136 33.33 -2.96 -7.79
C THR A 136 34.02 -1.64 -8.09
N LEU A 137 33.64 -1.01 -9.20
CA LEU A 137 34.04 0.35 -9.57
C LEU A 137 32.81 1.25 -9.54
N ALA A 138 32.96 2.50 -9.10
CA ALA A 138 31.85 3.44 -8.94
C ALA A 138 32.11 4.72 -9.71
N SER A 139 31.06 5.27 -10.32
CA SER A 139 31.09 6.59 -10.93
C SER A 139 31.31 7.70 -9.90
N THR A 140 31.58 8.91 -10.40
CA THR A 140 31.35 10.13 -9.62
C THR A 140 29.87 10.24 -9.23
N VAL A 141 29.60 10.97 -8.15
CA VAL A 141 28.25 11.27 -7.69
C VAL A 141 27.66 12.41 -8.52
N MET A 142 26.41 12.25 -8.96
CA MET A 142 25.62 13.28 -9.63
C MET A 142 24.42 13.64 -8.76
N SER A 143 24.21 14.93 -8.48
CA SER A 143 23.04 15.39 -7.72
C SER A 143 21.86 15.72 -8.63
N VAL A 144 20.65 15.37 -8.21
CA VAL A 144 19.38 15.73 -8.86
C VAL A 144 18.48 16.42 -7.85
N LYS A 145 17.85 17.53 -8.25
CA LYS A 145 16.78 18.14 -7.48
C LYS A 145 15.46 17.44 -7.81
N ALA A 146 14.84 16.83 -6.82
CA ALA A 146 13.63 16.06 -6.98
C ALA A 146 12.51 16.57 -6.07
N THR A 147 11.30 16.69 -6.61
CA THR A 147 10.09 17.00 -5.84
C THR A 147 9.16 15.80 -5.93
N PRO A 148 9.06 14.96 -4.89
CA PRO A 148 8.11 13.85 -4.89
C PRO A 148 6.67 14.35 -4.66
N TYR A 149 5.70 13.55 -5.06
CA TYR A 149 4.30 13.70 -4.68
C TYR A 149 3.93 12.72 -3.58
N LEU A 150 2.83 13.00 -2.90
CA LEU A 150 2.35 12.18 -1.82
C LEU A 150 1.67 10.89 -2.35
N ASP A 151 2.27 9.74 -2.03
CA ASP A 151 1.83 8.41 -2.51
C ASP A 151 0.84 7.70 -1.57
N LYS A 152 0.69 8.17 -0.33
CA LYS A 152 -0.30 7.70 0.64
C LYS A 152 -0.98 8.90 1.28
N LEU A 153 -2.25 8.80 1.65
CA LEU A 153 -2.90 9.91 2.33
C LEU A 153 -2.12 10.32 3.60
N ASP A 154 -1.78 11.60 3.69
CA ASP A 154 -0.97 12.16 4.77
C ASP A 154 -1.87 12.51 5.95
N LEU A 155 -1.87 11.60 6.92
CA LEU A 155 -2.58 11.70 8.19
C LEU A 155 -1.90 12.62 9.22
N SER A 156 -0.82 13.32 8.87
CA SER A 156 -0.09 14.18 9.82
C SER A 156 -0.78 15.53 10.12
N THR A 157 -1.98 15.75 9.58
CA THR A 157 -2.82 16.86 10.04
C THR A 157 -3.39 16.54 11.42
N ASN A 158 -3.50 17.55 12.27
CA ASN A 158 -4.17 17.42 13.56
C ASN A 158 -5.66 17.75 13.49
N TRP A 159 -6.19 18.08 12.32
CA TRP A 159 -7.62 18.29 12.10
C TRP A 159 -8.36 16.96 11.97
N GLY A 160 -9.58 16.93 12.50
CA GLY A 160 -10.49 15.80 12.35
C GLY A 160 -11.96 16.21 12.34
N ILE A 161 -12.84 15.24 12.07
CA ILE A 161 -14.29 15.39 12.05
C ILE A 161 -14.88 14.68 13.26
N VAL A 162 -15.76 15.36 13.99
CA VAL A 162 -16.45 14.82 15.16
C VAL A 162 -17.93 15.16 15.07
N GLY A 163 -18.81 14.33 15.62
CA GLY A 163 -20.21 14.69 15.74
C GLY A 163 -21.15 13.50 15.88
N SER A 164 -22.44 13.77 16.12
CA SER A 164 -23.48 12.74 16.22
C SER A 164 -23.64 11.92 14.94
N ALA A 165 -23.26 12.48 13.79
CA ALA A 165 -23.27 11.77 12.51
C ALA A 165 -22.05 10.84 12.30
N THR A 166 -21.01 10.97 13.11
CA THR A 166 -19.78 10.15 13.00
C THR A 166 -19.89 8.86 13.81
N VAL A 167 -19.12 7.85 13.45
CA VAL A 167 -19.07 6.56 14.17
C VAL A 167 -18.70 6.70 15.66
N ASN A 168 -17.91 7.73 16.00
CA ASN A 168 -17.38 7.94 17.34
C ASN A 168 -18.19 8.96 18.18
N GLY A 169 -19.21 9.59 17.60
CA GLY A 169 -20.03 10.59 18.29
C GLY A 169 -19.23 11.85 18.71
N TRP A 170 -19.77 12.63 19.64
CA TRP A 170 -19.15 13.86 20.14
C TRP A 170 -17.96 13.64 21.09
N ASN A 171 -17.91 12.48 21.73
CA ASN A 171 -16.99 12.17 22.83
C ASN A 171 -15.87 11.20 22.44
N GLY A 172 -15.96 10.58 21.27
CA GLY A 172 -14.91 9.70 20.78
C GLY A 172 -13.82 10.45 20.00
N PRO A 173 -12.81 9.71 19.52
CA PRO A 173 -11.77 10.27 18.66
C PRO A 173 -12.35 10.71 17.33
N ASP A 174 -11.71 11.71 16.72
CA ASP A 174 -12.13 12.30 15.47
C ASP A 174 -11.89 11.34 14.31
N MET A 175 -12.80 11.35 13.33
CA MET A 175 -12.51 10.75 12.04
C MET A 175 -11.45 11.61 11.33
N PRO A 176 -10.43 10.98 10.73
CA PRO A 176 -9.27 11.71 10.25
C PRO A 176 -9.54 12.54 8.99
N PHE A 177 -8.92 13.72 8.94
CA PHE A 177 -8.61 14.38 7.68
C PHE A 177 -7.25 13.92 7.14
N TYR A 178 -7.06 14.10 5.84
CA TYR A 178 -5.81 13.87 5.13
C TYR A 178 -5.36 15.17 4.47
N LYS A 179 -4.05 15.45 4.43
CA LYS A 179 -3.54 16.58 3.64
C LYS A 179 -3.73 16.31 2.16
N SER A 180 -4.16 17.34 1.44
CA SER A 180 -4.12 17.35 -0.03
C SER A 180 -2.75 17.81 -0.54
N ASP A 181 -2.62 17.89 -1.87
CA ASP A 181 -1.51 18.52 -2.56
C ASP A 181 -1.48 20.06 -2.39
N LYS A 182 -2.57 20.67 -1.90
CA LYS A 182 -2.66 22.10 -1.59
C LYS A 182 -2.43 22.34 -0.10
N ALA A 183 -1.60 23.35 0.19
CA ALA A 183 -1.34 23.77 1.56
C ALA A 183 -2.64 24.16 2.28
N ASN A 184 -2.80 23.70 3.52
CA ASN A 184 -3.96 23.95 4.39
C ASN A 184 -5.31 23.48 3.85
N VAL A 185 -5.33 22.68 2.79
CA VAL A 185 -6.54 22.03 2.29
C VAL A 185 -6.48 20.56 2.66
N TYR A 186 -7.52 20.11 3.36
CA TYR A 186 -7.66 18.77 3.89
C TYR A 186 -8.85 18.07 3.26
N VAL A 187 -8.76 16.76 3.11
CA VAL A 187 -9.82 15.92 2.55
C VAL A 187 -10.14 14.80 3.53
N ALA A 188 -11.41 14.42 3.67
CA ALA A 188 -11.81 13.22 4.38
C ALA A 188 -12.80 12.42 3.53
N TYR A 189 -12.69 11.09 3.59
CA TYR A 189 -13.66 10.17 2.99
C TYR A 189 -14.37 9.46 4.14
N VAL A 190 -15.64 9.81 4.37
CA VAL A 190 -16.36 9.41 5.58
C VAL A 190 -17.75 8.88 5.26
N ALA A 191 -18.13 7.81 5.96
CA ALA A 191 -19.52 7.38 6.06
C ALA A 191 -20.16 8.09 7.25
N LEU A 192 -21.26 8.78 7.01
CA LEU A 192 -22.01 9.53 8.02
C LEU A 192 -23.45 9.04 8.09
N ILE A 193 -24.07 9.16 9.26
CA ILE A 193 -25.53 9.01 9.46
C ILE A 193 -26.21 10.38 9.48
N ASP A 194 -27.55 10.41 9.55
CA ASP A 194 -28.29 11.66 9.80
C ASP A 194 -27.86 12.25 11.15
N GLY A 195 -27.41 13.50 11.15
CA GLY A 195 -26.94 14.16 12.37
C GLY A 195 -26.13 15.41 12.09
N GLU A 196 -25.16 15.66 12.95
CA GLU A 196 -24.36 16.87 12.98
C GLU A 196 -22.88 16.55 13.07
N ILE A 197 -22.03 17.44 12.52
CA ILE A 197 -20.58 17.38 12.61
C ILE A 197 -19.95 18.75 12.96
N LYS A 198 -18.70 18.71 13.41
CA LYS A 198 -17.76 19.82 13.52
C LYS A 198 -16.37 19.37 13.07
N PHE A 199 -15.52 20.35 12.77
CA PHE A 199 -14.09 20.11 12.58
C PHE A 199 -13.33 20.61 13.79
N ARG A 200 -12.38 19.84 14.31
CA ARG A 200 -11.56 20.29 15.46
C ARG A 200 -10.12 19.81 15.36
N GLN A 201 -9.24 20.46 16.12
CA GLN A 201 -7.83 20.07 16.21
C GLN A 201 -7.58 19.17 17.42
N ASP A 202 -6.61 18.26 17.28
CA ASP A 202 -6.00 17.49 18.36
C ASP A 202 -6.99 16.64 19.18
N ASN A 203 -8.16 16.30 18.62
CA ASN A 203 -9.28 15.68 19.34
C ASN A 203 -9.78 16.52 20.54
N LYS A 204 -9.63 17.85 20.48
CA LYS A 204 -9.94 18.78 21.56
C LYS A 204 -10.84 19.91 21.07
N TRP A 205 -11.59 20.49 22.00
CA TRP A 205 -12.52 21.58 21.71
C TRP A 205 -11.86 22.97 21.69
N ASP A 206 -10.57 23.07 22.04
CA ASP A 206 -9.83 24.34 22.11
C ASP A 206 -9.85 25.10 20.78
N VAL A 207 -9.69 24.37 19.66
CA VAL A 207 -9.81 24.89 18.31
C VAL A 207 -10.81 24.03 17.55
N ASN A 208 -12.00 24.58 17.33
CA ASN A 208 -13.06 23.92 16.57
C ASN A 208 -13.76 24.91 15.63
N MET A 209 -14.25 24.39 14.51
CA MET A 209 -14.91 25.12 13.45
C MET A 209 -16.32 24.56 13.23
N GLY A 210 -17.26 25.47 13.00
CA GLY A 210 -18.64 25.19 12.62
C GLY A 210 -19.10 26.20 11.57
N ASP A 211 -20.34 26.12 11.13
CA ASP A 211 -20.90 26.96 10.07
C ASP A 211 -22.19 27.63 10.57
N ASN A 212 -22.12 28.93 10.80
CA ASN A 212 -23.27 29.74 11.16
C ASN A 212 -24.09 30.08 9.91
N GLY A 213 -25.29 29.50 9.82
CA GLY A 213 -26.21 29.80 8.72
C GLY A 213 -26.11 28.84 7.54
N ALA A 214 -25.24 27.83 7.62
CA ALA A 214 -25.10 26.77 6.61
C ALA A 214 -24.71 27.33 5.22
N ASP A 215 -23.80 28.31 5.20
CA ASP A 215 -23.39 29.01 3.98
C ASP A 215 -22.08 28.48 3.36
N GLY A 216 -21.46 27.48 3.98
CA GLY A 216 -20.20 26.87 3.54
C GLY A 216 -18.95 27.59 4.04
N THR A 217 -19.11 28.63 4.85
CA THR A 217 -18.03 29.36 5.54
C THR A 217 -17.91 28.85 6.97
N LEU A 218 -16.70 28.81 7.49
CA LEU A 218 -16.40 28.29 8.82
C LEU A 218 -16.06 29.42 9.80
N GLU A 219 -16.68 29.37 10.97
CA GLU A 219 -16.34 30.21 12.11
C GLU A 219 -15.76 29.39 13.27
N ALA A 220 -14.79 29.99 13.95
CA ALA A 220 -14.29 29.45 15.20
C ALA A 220 -15.43 29.34 16.22
N GLY A 221 -15.71 28.12 16.67
CA GLY A 221 -16.82 27.84 17.58
C GLY A 221 -18.22 28.00 16.98
N GLY A 222 -18.35 28.04 15.64
CA GLY A 222 -19.63 28.19 14.95
C GLY A 222 -20.65 27.08 15.23
N ALA A 223 -21.85 27.22 14.67
CA ALA A 223 -22.92 26.23 14.80
C ALA A 223 -22.52 24.86 14.20
N ASN A 224 -23.17 23.80 14.65
CA ASN A 224 -22.92 22.46 14.12
C ASN A 224 -23.34 22.37 12.65
N ILE A 225 -22.59 21.63 11.85
CA ILE A 225 -22.88 21.40 10.43
C ILE A 225 -23.83 20.19 10.34
N VAL A 226 -25.04 20.40 9.83
CA VAL A 226 -26.04 19.33 9.65
C VAL A 226 -25.71 18.51 8.42
N VAL A 227 -25.72 17.18 8.55
CA VAL A 227 -25.47 16.23 7.47
C VAL A 227 -26.53 15.15 7.40
N LYS A 228 -26.68 14.56 6.21
CA LYS A 228 -27.56 13.43 5.95
C LYS A 228 -26.76 12.14 5.82
N GLN A 229 -27.40 11.01 6.04
CA GLN A 229 -26.80 9.71 5.85
C GLN A 229 -26.22 9.57 4.43
N GLY A 230 -24.96 9.15 4.35
CA GLY A 230 -24.28 8.96 3.08
C GLY A 230 -22.77 8.78 3.22
N ASN A 231 -22.12 8.46 2.11
CA ASN A 231 -20.68 8.47 1.98
C ASN A 231 -20.26 9.78 1.30
N TYR A 232 -19.31 10.48 1.90
CA TYR A 232 -18.91 11.82 1.47
C TYR A 232 -17.41 11.95 1.31
N LYS A 233 -17.04 12.81 0.37
CA LYS A 233 -15.76 13.50 0.35
C LYS A 233 -15.99 14.88 0.95
N ILE A 234 -15.38 15.12 2.10
CA ILE A 234 -15.39 16.44 2.74
C ILE A 234 -14.07 17.12 2.41
N THR A 235 -14.13 18.32 1.85
CA THR A 235 -12.94 19.16 1.62
C THR A 235 -13.00 20.32 2.59
N PHE A 236 -11.92 20.57 3.33
CA PHE A 236 -11.80 21.68 4.29
C PHE A 236 -10.57 22.52 3.95
N ASP A 237 -10.78 23.78 3.59
CA ASP A 237 -9.72 24.77 3.41
C ASP A 237 -9.60 25.61 4.68
N ALA A 238 -8.57 25.34 5.47
CA ALA A 238 -8.34 26.02 6.74
C ALA A 238 -7.80 27.45 6.60
N SER A 239 -7.32 27.83 5.41
CA SER A 239 -6.88 29.21 5.13
C SER A 239 -8.03 30.08 4.66
N ALA A 240 -8.89 29.54 3.80
CA ALA A 240 -10.08 30.23 3.33
C ALA A 240 -11.27 30.15 4.30
N LEU A 241 -11.18 29.25 5.30
CA LEU A 241 -12.28 28.90 6.21
C LEU A 241 -13.52 28.48 5.44
N LYS A 242 -13.36 27.54 4.52
CA LYS A 242 -14.45 27.02 3.69
C LYS A 242 -14.45 25.50 3.68
N TYR A 243 -15.62 24.92 3.42
CA TYR A 243 -15.73 23.49 3.24
C TYR A 243 -16.73 23.10 2.16
N THR A 244 -16.59 21.89 1.63
CA THR A 244 -17.60 21.22 0.80
C THR A 244 -17.87 19.84 1.35
N ILE A 245 -19.10 19.37 1.18
CA ILE A 245 -19.54 18.00 1.51
C ILE A 245 -20.16 17.42 0.26
N ASP A 246 -19.37 16.67 -0.49
CA ASP A 246 -19.77 16.11 -1.77
C ASP A 246 -20.06 14.62 -1.60
N LYS A 247 -21.19 14.15 -2.15
CA LYS A 247 -21.47 12.70 -2.18
C LYS A 247 -20.34 12.01 -2.92
N TYR A 248 -19.77 10.99 -2.28
CA TYR A 248 -18.64 10.27 -2.80
C TYR A 248 -18.69 8.82 -2.32
N ALA A 249 -19.32 8.00 -3.14
CA ALA A 249 -19.40 6.55 -2.96
C ALA A 249 -18.90 5.85 -4.21
N TRP A 250 -18.24 4.72 -4.04
CA TRP A 250 -18.00 3.76 -5.11
C TRP A 250 -18.86 2.53 -4.85
N GLY A 251 -19.41 1.99 -5.93
CA GLY A 251 -20.33 0.86 -5.88
C GLY A 251 -20.00 -0.19 -6.94
N LEU A 252 -20.26 -1.45 -6.60
CA LEU A 252 -20.25 -2.57 -7.53
C LEU A 252 -21.69 -2.83 -8.01
N VAL A 253 -21.88 -2.82 -9.34
CA VAL A 253 -23.16 -3.01 -10.02
C VAL A 253 -23.01 -4.08 -11.10
N GLY A 254 -24.07 -4.81 -11.44
CA GLY A 254 -24.05 -5.74 -12.58
C GLY A 254 -24.90 -6.97 -12.38
N SER A 255 -25.10 -7.78 -13.43
CA SER A 255 -25.95 -8.98 -13.37
C SER A 255 -25.55 -10.00 -12.30
N ALA A 256 -24.29 -9.97 -11.86
CA ALA A 256 -23.79 -10.81 -10.77
C ALA A 256 -24.12 -10.28 -9.37
N THR A 257 -24.48 -9.01 -9.20
CA THR A 257 -24.74 -8.39 -7.89
C THR A 257 -26.21 -8.59 -7.46
N PRO A 258 -26.55 -8.40 -6.17
CA PRO A 258 -27.92 -8.57 -5.67
C PRO A 258 -28.97 -7.69 -6.39
N SER A 259 -28.58 -6.46 -6.76
CA SER A 259 -29.46 -5.48 -7.40
C SER A 259 -29.37 -5.46 -8.93
N GLY A 260 -28.55 -6.32 -9.54
CA GLY A 260 -28.36 -6.32 -10.98
C GLY A 260 -27.72 -5.00 -11.47
N TRP A 261 -28.20 -4.49 -12.60
CA TRP A 261 -27.80 -3.20 -13.17
C TRP A 261 -28.48 -1.98 -12.51
N SER A 262 -29.23 -2.20 -11.43
CA SER A 262 -29.98 -1.17 -10.69
C SER A 262 -29.31 -0.87 -9.34
N ALA A 263 -29.63 0.30 -8.77
CA ALA A 263 -29.29 0.65 -7.39
C ALA A 263 -30.16 -0.15 -6.39
N PRO A 264 -29.72 -0.30 -5.12
CA PRO A 264 -28.44 0.15 -4.58
C PRO A 264 -27.28 -0.73 -5.04
N ASP A 265 -26.11 -0.12 -5.23
CA ASP A 265 -24.88 -0.84 -5.55
C ASP A 265 -24.35 -1.57 -4.30
N VAL A 266 -23.52 -2.60 -4.48
CA VAL A 266 -22.75 -3.14 -3.34
C VAL A 266 -21.68 -2.11 -2.98
N PRO A 267 -21.67 -1.54 -1.76
CA PRO A 267 -20.82 -0.41 -1.44
C PRO A 267 -19.37 -0.82 -1.29
N PHE A 268 -18.47 0.01 -1.81
CA PHE A 268 -17.07 -0.01 -1.43
C PHE A 268 -16.84 0.88 -0.20
N PHE A 269 -15.94 0.43 0.66
CA PHE A 269 -15.42 1.15 1.80
C PHE A 269 -14.01 1.62 1.50
N TYR A 270 -13.70 2.83 1.92
CA TYR A 270 -12.35 3.38 1.77
C TYR A 270 -11.41 2.79 2.82
N ASP A 271 -10.29 2.21 2.38
CA ASP A 271 -9.16 1.77 3.21
C ASP A 271 -8.09 2.88 3.19
N PRO A 272 -7.96 3.66 4.28
CA PRO A 272 -6.97 4.72 4.37
C PRO A 272 -5.53 4.26 4.58
N ALA A 273 -5.31 3.03 5.04
CA ALA A 273 -3.96 2.49 5.26
C ALA A 273 -3.27 2.18 3.92
N THR A 274 -4.06 1.78 2.92
CA THR A 274 -3.57 1.44 1.58
C THR A 274 -4.01 2.42 0.48
N ASP A 275 -4.91 3.35 0.78
CA ASP A 275 -5.54 4.29 -0.18
C ASP A 275 -6.24 3.54 -1.32
N GLN A 276 -7.07 2.58 -0.93
CA GLN A 276 -7.81 1.68 -1.81
C GLN A 276 -9.29 1.63 -1.42
N TRP A 277 -10.13 1.13 -2.32
CA TRP A 277 -11.55 0.89 -2.08
C TRP A 277 -11.79 -0.61 -2.00
N ARG A 278 -12.47 -1.07 -0.95
CA ARG A 278 -12.71 -2.49 -0.69
C ARG A 278 -14.19 -2.80 -0.51
N ALA A 279 -14.66 -3.88 -1.14
CA ALA A 279 -16.02 -4.37 -0.99
C ALA A 279 -16.00 -5.88 -0.73
N ILE A 280 -16.88 -6.35 0.14
CA ILE A 280 -17.21 -7.77 0.23
C ILE A 280 -18.53 -7.98 -0.47
N ALA A 281 -18.54 -8.84 -1.50
CA ALA A 281 -19.74 -9.11 -2.29
C ALA A 281 -19.98 -10.60 -2.43
N THR A 282 -21.22 -11.01 -2.21
CA THR A 282 -21.72 -12.30 -2.69
C THR A 282 -22.18 -12.11 -4.12
N LEU A 283 -21.49 -12.75 -5.07
CA LEU A 283 -21.74 -12.66 -6.50
C LEU A 283 -22.36 -13.95 -7.02
N LYS A 284 -23.11 -13.83 -8.12
CA LYS A 284 -23.56 -14.94 -8.98
C LYS A 284 -22.65 -15.01 -10.22
N ASP A 285 -22.78 -16.07 -11.01
CA ASP A 285 -22.24 -16.07 -12.37
C ASP A 285 -22.85 -14.91 -13.16
N GLY A 286 -22.02 -14.07 -13.74
CA GLY A 286 -22.48 -12.89 -14.47
C GLY A 286 -21.40 -11.85 -14.66
N GLU A 287 -21.82 -10.59 -14.71
CA GLU A 287 -20.98 -9.45 -15.04
C GLU A 287 -21.10 -8.37 -13.96
N ILE A 288 -20.03 -7.59 -13.80
CA ILE A 288 -19.97 -6.43 -12.91
C ILE A 288 -19.32 -5.22 -13.59
N LYS A 289 -19.60 -4.03 -13.04
CA LYS A 289 -18.90 -2.77 -13.24
C LYS A 289 -18.74 -2.06 -11.89
N ILE A 290 -17.81 -1.12 -11.85
CA ILE A 290 -17.60 -0.22 -10.72
C ILE A 290 -18.08 1.17 -11.13
N ARG A 291 -18.91 1.83 -10.33
CA ARG A 291 -19.39 3.18 -10.65
C ARG A 291 -19.45 4.09 -9.44
N GLN A 292 -19.37 5.38 -9.70
CA GLN A 292 -19.40 6.41 -8.68
C GLN A 292 -20.84 6.84 -8.41
N ASN A 293 -21.20 7.01 -7.13
CA ASN A 293 -22.45 7.64 -6.71
C ASN A 293 -23.71 7.00 -7.31
N GLU A 294 -23.67 5.68 -7.57
CA GLU A 294 -24.74 4.92 -8.23
C GLU A 294 -25.14 5.48 -9.62
N ASP A 295 -24.24 6.25 -10.24
CA ASP A 295 -24.44 6.99 -11.48
C ASP A 295 -23.49 6.49 -12.58
N TRP A 296 -23.92 6.57 -13.84
CA TRP A 296 -23.14 6.07 -14.97
C TRP A 296 -22.10 7.05 -15.51
N ALA A 297 -22.12 8.32 -15.09
CA ALA A 297 -21.20 9.36 -15.56
C ALA A 297 -19.72 8.99 -15.30
N VAL A 298 -19.43 8.37 -14.16
CA VAL A 298 -18.09 7.86 -13.83
C VAL A 298 -18.20 6.39 -13.50
N ASN A 299 -17.87 5.55 -14.48
CA ASN A 299 -17.88 4.10 -14.33
C ASN A 299 -16.65 3.47 -14.99
N TYR A 300 -16.26 2.31 -14.47
CA TYR A 300 -15.10 1.55 -14.92
C TYR A 300 -15.48 0.10 -15.20
N GLY A 301 -14.82 -0.44 -16.21
CA GLY A 301 -14.81 -1.85 -16.59
C GLY A 301 -13.38 -2.29 -16.88
N ASP A 302 -13.22 -3.46 -17.50
CA ASP A 302 -11.91 -4.02 -17.88
C ASP A 302 -11.98 -4.51 -19.33
N LYS A 303 -11.36 -3.74 -20.22
CA LYS A 303 -11.25 -4.07 -21.63
C LYS A 303 -10.07 -5.01 -21.86
N GLY A 304 -10.37 -6.26 -22.17
CA GLY A 304 -9.36 -7.28 -22.45
C GLY A 304 -9.09 -8.22 -21.26
N ALA A 305 -9.77 -8.01 -20.13
CA ALA A 305 -9.70 -8.85 -18.94
C ALA A 305 -8.26 -8.97 -18.40
N ASP A 306 -7.53 -7.86 -18.39
CA ASP A 306 -6.12 -7.82 -17.99
C ASP A 306 -5.89 -7.33 -16.55
N GLY A 307 -6.97 -7.02 -15.82
CA GLY A 307 -6.94 -6.53 -14.45
C GLY A 307 -6.75 -5.03 -14.31
N THR A 308 -6.76 -4.29 -15.42
CA THR A 308 -6.72 -2.83 -15.48
C THR A 308 -8.14 -2.27 -15.65
N LEU A 309 -8.38 -1.11 -15.08
CA LEU A 309 -9.66 -0.42 -15.14
C LEU A 309 -9.61 0.68 -16.20
N GLU A 310 -10.55 0.65 -17.14
CA GLU A 310 -10.76 1.71 -18.13
C GLU A 310 -12.09 2.41 -17.89
N ALA A 311 -12.09 3.74 -18.05
CA ALA A 311 -13.30 4.54 -18.00
C ALA A 311 -14.27 4.06 -19.09
N GLY A 312 -15.46 3.59 -18.68
CA GLY A 312 -16.44 3.00 -19.58
C GLY A 312 -15.98 1.69 -20.25
N GLY A 313 -15.00 0.99 -19.70
CA GLY A 313 -14.49 -0.28 -20.21
C GLY A 313 -15.54 -1.40 -20.29
N ASP A 314 -15.16 -2.56 -20.82
CA ASP A 314 -16.06 -3.72 -20.95
C ASP A 314 -16.49 -4.25 -19.58
N ASN A 315 -17.61 -4.96 -19.51
CA ASN A 315 -18.05 -5.53 -18.24
C ASN A 315 -17.07 -6.61 -17.76
N ILE A 316 -16.83 -6.67 -16.45
CA ILE A 316 -15.95 -7.67 -15.84
C ILE A 316 -16.76 -8.94 -15.58
N VAL A 317 -16.34 -10.08 -16.14
CA VAL A 317 -17.02 -11.37 -15.95
C VAL A 317 -16.58 -12.01 -14.64
N VAL A 318 -17.54 -12.45 -13.84
CA VAL A 318 -17.31 -13.09 -12.53
C VAL A 318 -18.08 -14.39 -12.38
N LYS A 319 -17.66 -15.20 -11.41
CA LYS A 319 -18.30 -16.45 -11.01
C LYS A 319 -19.01 -16.31 -9.68
N ALA A 320 -19.92 -17.24 -9.40
CA ALA A 320 -20.62 -17.30 -8.13
C ALA A 320 -19.65 -17.54 -6.97
N GLY A 321 -19.77 -16.74 -5.91
CA GLY A 321 -18.90 -16.85 -4.74
C GLY A 321 -18.96 -15.63 -3.83
N LEU A 322 -18.30 -15.74 -2.68
CA LEU A 322 -18.08 -14.62 -1.77
C LEU A 322 -16.67 -14.07 -2.01
N TYR A 323 -16.57 -12.79 -2.36
CA TYR A 323 -15.31 -12.17 -2.77
C TYR A 323 -15.00 -10.93 -1.95
N LEU A 324 -13.69 -10.68 -1.79
CA LEU A 324 -13.14 -9.38 -1.46
C LEU A 324 -12.70 -8.76 -2.79
N ILE A 325 -13.32 -7.64 -3.12
CA ILE A 325 -12.99 -6.84 -4.30
C ILE A 325 -12.20 -5.64 -3.80
N THR A 326 -11.00 -5.46 -4.34
CA THR A 326 -10.16 -4.30 -4.04
C THR A 326 -9.95 -3.50 -5.32
N VAL A 327 -10.11 -2.18 -5.23
CA VAL A 327 -9.90 -1.24 -6.34
C VAL A 327 -8.88 -0.20 -5.92
N ASP A 328 -7.86 -0.04 -6.75
CA ASP A 328 -6.86 1.01 -6.64
C ASP A 328 -6.99 1.94 -7.86
N PHE A 329 -7.66 3.08 -7.63
CA PHE A 329 -7.83 4.11 -8.67
C PHE A 329 -6.54 4.88 -8.98
N LYS A 330 -5.43 4.67 -8.25
CA LYS A 330 -4.13 5.27 -8.60
C LYS A 330 -3.43 4.46 -9.67
N SER A 331 -3.37 3.15 -9.47
CA SER A 331 -2.78 2.24 -10.45
C SER A 331 -3.78 1.79 -11.51
N MET A 332 -5.04 2.19 -11.37
CA MET A 332 -6.17 1.74 -12.19
C MET A 332 -6.25 0.21 -12.23
N LYS A 333 -6.08 -0.44 -11.07
CA LYS A 333 -6.14 -1.91 -10.96
C LYS A 333 -7.23 -2.35 -10.02
N TYR A 334 -7.69 -3.59 -10.23
CA TYR A 334 -8.58 -4.24 -9.30
C TYR A 334 -8.18 -5.70 -9.06
N THR A 335 -8.64 -6.25 -7.94
CA THR A 335 -8.54 -7.68 -7.65
C THR A 335 -9.87 -8.21 -7.16
N ILE A 336 -10.16 -9.47 -7.49
CA ILE A 336 -11.35 -10.20 -7.05
C ILE A 336 -10.85 -11.52 -6.47
N VAL A 337 -10.79 -11.61 -5.14
CA VAL A 337 -10.24 -12.79 -4.45
C VAL A 337 -11.30 -13.44 -3.57
N PRO A 338 -11.39 -14.77 -3.51
CA PRO A 338 -12.34 -15.44 -2.61
C PRO A 338 -12.15 -14.94 -1.17
N TYR A 339 -13.24 -14.50 -0.53
CA TYR A 339 -13.21 -13.98 0.83
C TYR A 339 -13.62 -15.06 1.83
N LYS A 340 -12.87 -15.12 2.93
CA LYS A 340 -13.14 -16.02 4.05
C LYS A 340 -13.80 -15.25 5.17
N ALA A 341 -15.11 -15.43 5.35
CA ALA A 341 -15.87 -14.68 6.34
C ALA A 341 -15.73 -15.27 7.73
N TRP A 342 -15.35 -14.44 8.71
CA TRP A 342 -15.46 -14.77 10.12
C TRP A 342 -16.92 -14.75 10.58
N GLY A 343 -17.28 -15.70 11.44
CA GLY A 343 -18.59 -15.77 12.06
C GLY A 343 -18.52 -16.20 13.52
N VAL A 344 -19.55 -15.85 14.29
CA VAL A 344 -19.81 -16.37 15.63
C VAL A 344 -20.96 -17.37 15.58
N VAL A 345 -20.77 -18.50 16.28
CA VAL A 345 -21.69 -19.65 16.30
C VAL A 345 -21.79 -20.19 17.72
N GLY A 346 -22.89 -20.87 18.07
CA GLY A 346 -23.02 -21.59 19.33
C GLY A 346 -24.41 -21.50 19.95
N SER A 347 -24.64 -22.20 21.06
CA SER A 347 -25.94 -22.24 21.76
C SER A 347 -26.42 -20.87 22.23
N ALA A 348 -25.49 -19.92 22.43
CA ALA A 348 -25.83 -18.54 22.76
C ALA A 348 -26.25 -17.69 21.55
N THR A 349 -25.98 -18.14 20.33
CA THR A 349 -26.19 -17.37 19.09
C THR A 349 -27.55 -17.69 18.44
N PRO A 350 -28.10 -16.81 17.58
CA PRO A 350 -29.43 -16.99 16.98
C PRO A 350 -29.63 -18.31 16.23
N ASN A 351 -28.59 -18.86 15.62
CA ASN A 351 -28.66 -20.04 14.75
C ASN A 351 -28.00 -21.30 15.37
N GLY A 352 -27.66 -21.27 16.67
CA GLY A 352 -27.08 -22.42 17.35
C GLY A 352 -25.74 -22.87 16.76
N TRP A 353 -25.41 -24.16 16.90
CA TRP A 353 -24.17 -24.76 16.37
C TRP A 353 -24.21 -25.10 14.87
N ASN A 354 -25.39 -25.08 14.26
CA ASN A 354 -25.59 -25.49 12.87
C ASN A 354 -25.41 -24.34 11.88
N GLY A 355 -25.39 -23.10 12.36
CA GLY A 355 -25.26 -21.91 11.52
C GLY A 355 -26.52 -21.66 10.66
N PRO A 356 -26.43 -20.76 9.66
CA PRO A 356 -25.24 -19.99 9.31
C PRO A 356 -24.81 -19.07 10.47
N ASP A 357 -23.53 -18.81 10.56
CA ASP A 357 -22.94 -17.99 11.62
C ASP A 357 -23.38 -16.54 11.47
N ALA A 358 -23.45 -15.82 12.60
CA ALA A 358 -23.56 -14.37 12.53
C ALA A 358 -22.21 -13.80 12.08
N LYS A 359 -22.20 -13.09 10.94
CA LYS A 359 -20.98 -12.70 10.23
C LYS A 359 -20.37 -11.40 10.74
N PHE A 360 -19.05 -11.40 10.90
CA PHE A 360 -18.30 -10.18 11.19
C PHE A 360 -18.03 -9.39 9.92
N THR A 361 -17.87 -8.08 10.08
CA THR A 361 -17.40 -7.15 9.05
C THR A 361 -15.94 -6.79 9.34
N PRO A 362 -15.02 -6.87 8.37
CA PRO A 362 -13.65 -6.39 8.59
C PRO A 362 -13.64 -4.87 8.78
N ASP A 363 -12.76 -4.39 9.63
CA ASP A 363 -12.37 -2.99 9.64
C ASP A 363 -11.33 -2.76 8.54
N PHE A 364 -11.74 -2.13 7.44
CA PHE A 364 -10.82 -1.80 6.35
C PHE A 364 -9.85 -0.65 6.70
N GLY A 365 -10.08 0.08 7.80
CA GLY A 365 -9.14 1.07 8.33
C GLY A 365 -8.02 0.46 9.17
N THR A 366 -8.26 -0.72 9.74
CA THR A 366 -7.31 -1.43 10.61
C THR A 366 -7.21 -2.90 10.23
N GLU A 367 -6.22 -3.25 9.41
CA GLU A 367 -6.01 -4.64 8.98
C GLU A 367 -5.89 -5.59 10.18
N GLY A 368 -6.60 -6.72 10.13
CA GLY A 368 -6.62 -7.70 11.21
C GLY A 368 -7.72 -7.49 12.25
N ILE A 369 -8.57 -6.47 12.11
CA ILE A 369 -9.71 -6.24 12.99
C ILE A 369 -11.02 -6.63 12.29
N TRP A 370 -11.90 -7.31 13.02
CA TRP A 370 -13.27 -7.62 12.59
C TRP A 370 -14.26 -7.24 13.68
N THR A 371 -15.40 -6.68 13.29
CA THR A 371 -16.42 -6.20 14.21
C THR A 371 -17.79 -6.80 13.89
N LEU A 372 -18.57 -7.00 14.94
CA LEU A 372 -19.94 -7.48 14.86
C LEU A 372 -20.75 -6.77 15.94
N SER A 373 -21.61 -5.84 15.51
CA SER A 373 -22.29 -4.92 16.42
C SER A 373 -23.73 -5.34 16.71
N GLY A 374 -24.13 -5.20 17.97
CA GLY A 374 -25.53 -5.36 18.41
C GLY A 374 -26.08 -6.78 18.34
N ILE A 375 -25.25 -7.82 18.41
CA ILE A 375 -25.75 -9.19 18.43
C ILE A 375 -26.44 -9.50 19.74
N LYS A 376 -27.66 -10.02 19.65
CA LYS A 376 -28.40 -10.54 20.78
C LYS A 376 -27.94 -11.97 21.08
N LEU A 377 -27.36 -12.17 22.26
CA LEU A 377 -26.96 -13.47 22.79
C LEU A 377 -27.90 -13.88 23.93
N VAL A 378 -28.03 -15.19 24.12
CA VAL A 378 -28.68 -15.81 25.29
C VAL A 378 -27.62 -16.45 26.19
N ASP A 379 -28.00 -16.87 27.40
CA ASP A 379 -27.12 -17.68 28.25
C ASP A 379 -26.72 -18.96 27.51
N GLY A 380 -25.43 -19.19 27.35
CA GLY A 380 -24.93 -20.34 26.61
C GLY A 380 -23.46 -20.22 26.24
N GLU A 381 -23.09 -20.87 25.15
CA GLU A 381 -21.72 -20.98 24.66
C GLU A 381 -21.61 -20.48 23.23
N MET A 382 -20.42 -20.00 22.86
CA MET A 382 -20.10 -19.60 21.50
C MET A 382 -18.66 -19.94 21.09
N LYS A 383 -18.40 -19.96 19.78
CA LYS A 383 -17.06 -20.00 19.16
C LYS A 383 -17.02 -19.11 17.93
N PHE A 384 -15.81 -18.81 17.48
CA PHE A 384 -15.56 -18.12 16.22
C PHE A 384 -15.05 -19.11 15.17
N ARG A 385 -15.54 -19.01 13.94
CA ARG A 385 -15.06 -19.85 12.84
C ARG A 385 -15.14 -19.15 11.49
N GLN A 386 -14.37 -19.63 10.52
CA GLN A 386 -14.41 -19.11 9.15
C GLN A 386 -15.38 -19.93 8.29
N ASN A 387 -16.09 -19.25 7.39
CA ASN A 387 -16.88 -19.84 6.30
C ASN A 387 -17.97 -20.83 6.72
N ASP A 388 -18.55 -20.68 7.92
CA ASP A 388 -19.52 -21.62 8.48
C ASP A 388 -18.97 -23.05 8.63
N ASP A 389 -17.64 -23.19 8.65
CA ASP A 389 -16.93 -24.47 8.67
C ASP A 389 -15.99 -24.55 9.87
N TRP A 390 -15.73 -25.78 10.31
CA TRP A 390 -14.88 -26.06 11.47
C TRP A 390 -13.38 -26.08 11.16
N GLY A 391 -12.97 -26.01 9.90
CA GLY A 391 -11.55 -26.10 9.51
C GLY A 391 -10.67 -25.03 10.16
N VAL A 392 -11.15 -23.79 10.27
CA VAL A 392 -10.47 -22.70 11.01
C VAL A 392 -11.44 -22.15 12.04
N ASN A 393 -11.20 -22.46 13.31
CA ASN A 393 -12.03 -22.03 14.42
C ASN A 393 -11.21 -21.69 15.65
N TYR A 394 -11.75 -20.81 16.49
CA TYR A 394 -11.11 -20.30 17.69
C TYR A 394 -12.08 -20.35 18.87
N GLY A 395 -11.51 -20.63 20.04
CA GLY A 395 -12.16 -20.56 21.35
C GLY A 395 -11.21 -19.90 22.35
N ASP A 396 -11.49 -20.04 23.64
CA ASP A 396 -10.69 -19.46 24.74
C ASP A 396 -10.59 -20.45 25.89
N ASP A 397 -9.43 -21.09 26.03
CA ASP A 397 -9.20 -22.14 27.03
C ASP A 397 -9.14 -21.60 28.47
N LYS A 398 -8.78 -20.32 28.63
CA LYS A 398 -8.47 -19.71 29.93
C LYS A 398 -9.48 -18.64 30.35
N ALA A 399 -10.44 -18.33 29.49
CA ALA A 399 -11.35 -17.21 29.63
C ALA A 399 -10.59 -15.87 29.85
N ASP A 400 -9.42 -15.72 29.24
CA ASP A 400 -8.56 -14.54 29.40
C ASP A 400 -8.68 -13.54 28.23
N GLY A 401 -9.56 -13.81 27.27
CA GLY A 401 -9.78 -12.97 26.10
C GLY A 401 -8.77 -13.22 24.97
N VAL A 402 -7.82 -14.14 25.17
CA VAL A 402 -6.89 -14.60 24.14
C VAL A 402 -7.51 -15.82 23.47
N MET A 403 -7.44 -15.86 22.14
CA MET A 403 -8.05 -16.94 21.37
C MET A 403 -7.02 -18.01 21.01
N GLU A 404 -7.37 -19.27 21.23
CA GLU A 404 -6.60 -20.42 20.77
C GLU A 404 -7.25 -21.10 19.56
N PRO A 405 -6.47 -21.49 18.53
CA PRO A 405 -6.97 -22.36 17.47
C PRO A 405 -7.57 -23.63 18.07
N GLY A 406 -8.86 -23.87 17.81
CA GLY A 406 -9.56 -25.03 18.36
C GLY A 406 -9.88 -24.98 19.86
N GLY A 407 -9.62 -23.86 20.56
CA GLY A 407 -9.80 -23.73 22.02
C GLY A 407 -11.24 -23.95 22.52
N ALA A 408 -11.42 -23.96 23.83
CA ALA A 408 -12.70 -24.22 24.49
C ALA A 408 -13.81 -23.24 24.10
N ASN A 409 -15.06 -23.69 24.25
CA ASN A 409 -16.22 -22.83 24.03
C ASN A 409 -16.22 -21.64 24.99
N ILE A 410 -16.59 -20.46 24.49
CA ILE A 410 -16.67 -19.23 25.26
C ILE A 410 -18.06 -19.14 25.89
N VAL A 411 -18.13 -19.13 27.23
CA VAL A 411 -19.40 -18.98 27.96
C VAL A 411 -19.83 -17.52 27.96
N VAL A 412 -21.07 -17.26 27.57
CA VAL A 412 -21.65 -15.90 27.51
C VAL A 412 -22.99 -15.84 28.22
N LYS A 413 -23.33 -14.64 28.68
CA LYS A 413 -24.61 -14.34 29.33
C LYS A 413 -25.54 -13.59 28.38
N ALA A 414 -26.83 -13.67 28.66
CA ALA A 414 -27.84 -13.00 27.88
C ALA A 414 -27.61 -11.48 27.87
N GLY A 415 -27.71 -10.90 26.67
CA GLY A 415 -27.47 -9.48 26.45
C GLY A 415 -27.32 -9.15 24.98
N THR A 416 -27.21 -7.86 24.71
CA THR A 416 -26.85 -7.34 23.39
C THR A 416 -25.39 -6.91 23.45
N TYR A 417 -24.58 -7.40 22.52
CA TYR A 417 -23.13 -7.22 22.53
C TYR A 417 -22.62 -6.62 21.22
N ASP A 418 -21.58 -5.80 21.33
CA ASP A 418 -20.61 -5.61 20.26
C ASP A 418 -19.44 -6.57 20.49
N ILE A 419 -19.00 -7.27 19.45
CA ILE A 419 -17.87 -8.20 19.48
C ILE A 419 -16.78 -7.69 18.53
N ILE A 420 -15.55 -7.66 19.01
CA ILE A 420 -14.34 -7.37 18.22
C ILE A 420 -13.45 -8.61 18.21
N LEU A 421 -12.99 -9.03 17.03
CA LEU A 421 -11.88 -9.96 16.87
C LEU A 421 -10.65 -9.18 16.42
N ASP A 422 -9.51 -9.47 17.05
CA ASP A 422 -8.24 -8.81 16.78
C ASP A 422 -7.16 -9.85 16.49
N PHE A 423 -6.72 -9.86 15.23
CA PHE A 423 -5.62 -10.65 14.71
C PHE A 423 -4.41 -9.79 14.31
N THR A 424 -4.35 -8.52 14.74
CA THR A 424 -3.19 -7.63 14.47
C THR A 424 -1.89 -8.24 15.02
N ASN A 425 -1.99 -8.99 16.12
CA ASN A 425 -0.96 -9.93 16.57
C ASN A 425 -1.40 -11.37 16.31
N ALA A 426 -1.05 -11.92 15.14
CA ALA A 426 -1.42 -13.27 14.74
C ALA A 426 -0.90 -14.38 15.70
N ALA A 427 0.15 -14.12 16.49
CA ALA A 427 0.67 -15.06 17.48
C ALA A 427 -0.15 -15.09 18.78
N LYS A 428 -0.98 -14.07 19.02
CA LYS A 428 -1.81 -13.94 20.21
C LYS A 428 -3.11 -13.19 19.85
N PRO A 429 -3.97 -13.78 19.02
CA PRO A 429 -5.21 -13.13 18.63
C PRO A 429 -6.14 -13.00 19.83
N THR A 430 -6.95 -11.94 19.88
CA THR A 430 -7.84 -11.66 21.02
C THR A 430 -9.25 -11.36 20.57
N TYR A 431 -10.19 -11.41 21.52
CA TYR A 431 -11.55 -10.95 21.30
C TYR A 431 -12.04 -10.10 22.47
N LYS A 432 -13.00 -9.22 22.19
CA LYS A 432 -13.63 -8.38 23.21
C LYS A 432 -15.14 -8.36 23.03
N LEU A 433 -15.87 -8.65 24.10
CA LEU A 433 -17.32 -8.47 24.18
C LEU A 433 -17.61 -7.20 24.98
N THR A 434 -18.37 -6.29 24.38
CA THR A 434 -18.86 -5.08 25.05
C THR A 434 -20.38 -5.14 25.11
N LYS A 435 -20.94 -5.26 26.31
CA LYS A 435 -22.40 -5.25 26.51
C LYS A 435 -22.95 -3.84 26.28
N LYS A 436 -24.03 -3.71 25.52
CA LYS A 436 -24.77 -2.44 25.34
C LYS A 436 -25.71 -2.14 26.48
#